data_AF-A9WST3-F1
#
_entry.id   AF-A9WST3-F1
#
_cell.length_a   1.000
_cell.length_b   1.000
_cell.length_c   1.000
_cell.angle_alpha   90.00
_cell.angle_beta   90.00
_cell.angle_gamma   90.00
#
_symmetry.space_group_name_H-M   'P 1'
#
loop_
_entity.id
_entity.type
_entity.pdbx_description
1 polymer ?
#
loop_
_entity_poly.entity_id
_entity_poly.type
_entity_poly.pdbx_seq_one_letter_code
_entity_poly.pdbx_strand_id
1 'polypeptide(L)'
;MRFDLWGVAPGDRVGMLALNSDVYHEYLFAVPWADAVVAPVNTRWSPAEIIYSLRDAQINVFIVDDAFAPMIPVLRAGYPELRTVIFCGGGEAPAESLNFEQLLLDAKPIEDARRGGNELFGIFYTGGTTGEPKA
;
A
#
# COMPACT_ATOMS: atom_id res chain seq x y z
N MET A 1 9.76 -0.47 -12.78
CA MET A 1 8.78 0.57 -12.44
C MET A 1 9.51 1.75 -11.84
N ARG A 2 9.15 2.98 -12.20
CA ARG A 2 9.70 4.19 -11.58
C ARG A 2 8.90 4.53 -10.33
N PHE A 3 9.44 4.20 -9.16
CA PHE A 3 8.77 4.40 -7.86
C PHE A 3 8.74 5.86 -7.41
N ASP A 4 9.52 6.75 -8.04
CA ASP A 4 9.41 8.20 -7.92
C ASP A 4 8.03 8.71 -8.35
N LEU A 5 7.44 8.13 -9.40
CA LEU A 5 6.07 8.45 -9.84
C LEU A 5 5.00 7.96 -8.85
N TRP A 6 5.35 6.97 -8.02
CA TRP A 6 4.48 6.42 -6.99
C TRP A 6 4.68 7.15 -5.65
N GLY A 7 5.66 8.06 -5.59
CA GLY A 7 6.05 8.77 -4.37
C GLY A 7 6.63 7.85 -3.30
N VAL A 8 7.23 6.72 -3.69
CA VAL A 8 7.87 5.75 -2.78
C VAL A 8 9.36 6.01 -2.72
N ALA A 9 9.88 6.22 -1.51
CA ALA A 9 11.32 6.31 -1.23
C ALA A 9 11.85 5.00 -0.63
N PRO A 10 13.19 4.76 -0.69
CA PRO A 10 13.81 3.68 0.07
C PRO A 10 13.39 3.67 1.55
N GLY A 11 12.93 2.52 2.03
CA GLY A 11 12.42 2.32 3.39
C GLY A 11 10.94 2.69 3.60
N ASP A 12 10.26 3.25 2.59
CA ASP A 12 8.83 3.53 2.72
C ASP A 12 8.00 2.26 2.92
N ARG A 13 6.94 2.36 3.73
CA ARG A 13 5.95 1.29 3.90
C ARG A 13 4.85 1.51 2.89
N VAL A 14 4.68 0.55 1.98
CA VAL A 14 3.62 0.58 0.97
C VAL A 14 2.52 -0.36 1.44
N GLY A 15 1.37 0.21 1.78
CA GLY A 15 0.22 -0.59 2.21
C GLY A 15 -0.67 -0.96 1.04
N MET A 16 -1.39 -2.06 1.19
CA MET A 16 -2.38 -2.50 0.20
C MET A 16 -3.63 -3.00 0.91
N LEU A 17 -4.79 -2.50 0.49
CA LEU A 17 -6.11 -2.98 0.90
C LEU A 17 -6.88 -3.36 -0.36
N ALA A 18 -6.82 -4.65 -0.69
CA ALA A 18 -7.38 -5.21 -1.90
C ALA A 18 -7.72 -6.69 -1.70
N LEU A 19 -8.59 -7.21 -2.55
CA LEU A 19 -8.83 -8.64 -2.69
C LEU A 19 -7.64 -9.31 -3.41
N ASN A 20 -7.62 -10.65 -3.39
CA ASN A 20 -6.58 -11.42 -4.07
C ASN A 20 -6.62 -11.15 -5.58
N SER A 21 -5.48 -10.78 -6.16
CA SER A 21 -5.31 -10.51 -7.59
C SER A 21 -3.88 -10.77 -8.04
N ASP A 22 -3.64 -10.70 -9.34
CA ASP A 22 -2.34 -10.57 -9.97
C ASP A 22 -1.60 -9.30 -9.51
N VAL A 23 -2.29 -8.17 -9.41
CA VAL A 23 -1.73 -6.92 -8.84
C VAL A 23 -1.16 -7.13 -7.44
N TYR A 24 -1.79 -7.99 -6.63
CA TYR A 24 -1.27 -8.31 -5.30
C TYR A 24 0.10 -9.02 -5.37
N HIS A 25 0.32 -9.87 -6.38
CA HIS A 25 1.62 -10.49 -6.61
C HIS A 25 2.64 -9.45 -7.09
N GLU A 26 2.25 -8.57 -8.02
CA GLU A 26 3.11 -7.47 -8.46
C GLU A 26 3.54 -6.59 -7.29
N TYR A 27 2.62 -6.24 -6.41
CA TYR A 27 2.89 -5.52 -5.17
C TYR A 27 3.93 -6.23 -4.29
N LEU A 28 3.74 -7.53 -4.02
CA LEU A 28 4.64 -8.30 -3.16
C LEU A 28 6.07 -8.38 -3.69
N PHE A 29 6.27 -8.34 -5.00
CA PHE A 29 7.60 -8.37 -5.60
C PHE A 29 8.16 -6.98 -5.86
N ALA A 30 7.36 -6.05 -6.38
CA ALA A 30 7.83 -4.75 -6.85
C ALA A 30 8.22 -3.82 -5.70
N VAL A 31 7.50 -3.85 -4.58
CA VAL A 31 7.80 -3.03 -3.40
C VAL A 31 9.20 -3.32 -2.83
N PRO A 32 9.58 -4.57 -2.50
CA PRO A 32 10.94 -4.86 -2.05
C PRO A 32 11.99 -4.69 -3.16
N TRP A 33 11.64 -4.93 -4.43
CA TRP A 33 12.53 -4.64 -5.58
C TRP A 33 12.96 -3.17 -5.62
N ALA A 34 12.09 -2.28 -5.12
CA ALA A 34 12.32 -0.83 -5.04
C ALA A 34 12.91 -0.35 -3.72
N ASP A 35 13.43 -1.26 -2.89
CA ASP A 35 13.90 -0.97 -1.54
C ASP A 35 12.79 -0.43 -0.59
N ALA A 36 11.55 -0.88 -0.77
CA ALA A 36 10.41 -0.51 0.09
C ALA A 36 9.81 -1.73 0.83
N VAL A 37 9.06 -1.46 1.89
CA VAL A 37 8.53 -2.46 2.83
C VAL A 37 7.07 -2.76 2.51
N VAL A 38 6.70 -4.04 2.37
CA VAL A 38 5.29 -4.44 2.20
C VAL A 38 4.54 -4.33 3.53
N ALA A 39 3.40 -3.67 3.56
CA ALA A 39 2.56 -3.56 4.76
C ALA A 39 1.07 -3.81 4.43
N PRO A 40 0.69 -5.05 4.06
CA PRO A 40 -0.69 -5.36 3.67
C PRO A 40 -1.67 -5.13 4.82
N VAL A 41 -2.86 -4.61 4.49
CA VAL A 41 -3.92 -4.30 5.45
C VAL A 41 -5.05 -5.33 5.32
N ASN A 42 -5.54 -5.81 6.47
CA ASN A 42 -6.57 -6.82 6.52
C ASN A 42 -7.92 -6.25 6.06
N THR A 43 -8.50 -6.89 5.04
CA THR A 43 -9.77 -6.50 4.41
C THR A 43 -10.99 -6.65 5.32
N ARG A 44 -10.85 -7.31 6.47
CA ARG A 44 -11.93 -7.51 7.45
C ARG A 44 -11.98 -6.44 8.54
N TRP A 45 -11.03 -5.52 8.55
CA TRP A 45 -10.92 -4.50 9.59
C TRP A 45 -11.87 -3.33 9.39
N SER A 46 -12.33 -2.76 10.50
CA SER A 46 -13.05 -1.50 10.50
C SER A 46 -12.16 -0.35 10.00
N PRO A 47 -12.73 0.76 9.52
CA PRO A 47 -11.94 1.94 9.14
C PRO A 47 -11.00 2.42 10.26
N ALA A 48 -11.43 2.33 11.52
CA ALA A 48 -10.62 2.73 12.67
C ALA A 48 -9.37 1.86 12.85
N GLU A 49 -9.52 0.53 12.74
CA GLU A 49 -8.39 -0.40 12.81
C GLU A 49 -7.42 -0.22 11.63
N ILE A 50 -7.94 0.09 10.44
CA ILE A 50 -7.11 0.41 9.28
C ILE A 50 -6.34 1.71 9.51
N ILE A 51 -7.00 2.78 9.97
CA ILE A 51 -6.33 4.06 10.28
C ILE A 51 -5.25 3.86 11.35
N TYR A 52 -5.53 3.01 12.35
CA TYR A 52 -4.53 2.65 13.35
C TYR A 52 -3.29 2.02 12.72
N SER A 53 -3.44 1.00 11.85
CA SER A 53 -2.29 0.35 11.23
C SER A 53 -1.54 1.25 10.26
N LEU A 54 -2.25 2.12 9.51
CA LEU A 54 -1.64 3.13 8.66
C LEU A 54 -0.74 4.06 9.49
N ARG A 55 -1.19 4.46 10.69
CA ARG A 55 -0.42 5.33 11.58
C ARG A 55 0.75 4.61 12.25
N ASP A 56 0.52 3.43 12.80
CA ASP A 56 1.53 2.66 13.55
C ASP A 56 2.66 2.17 12.64
N ALA A 57 2.32 1.65 11.45
CA ALA A 57 3.32 1.29 10.43
C ALA A 57 3.77 2.50 9.59
N GLN A 58 3.20 3.69 9.82
CA GLN A 58 3.50 4.93 9.09
C GLN A 58 3.44 4.74 7.56
N ILE A 59 2.32 4.20 7.07
CA ILE A 59 2.08 3.88 5.66
C ILE A 59 1.60 5.14 4.93
N ASN A 60 2.50 5.81 4.20
CA ASN A 60 2.17 7.05 3.49
C ASN A 60 1.85 6.83 1.99
N VAL A 61 2.05 5.61 1.47
CA VAL A 61 1.68 5.20 0.11
C VAL A 61 0.78 3.97 0.20
N PHE A 62 -0.39 4.01 -0.43
CA PHE A 62 -1.43 3.02 -0.23
C PHE A 62 -2.11 2.62 -1.53
N ILE A 63 -2.17 1.32 -1.79
CA ILE A 63 -2.80 0.72 -2.97
C ILE A 63 -4.18 0.21 -2.56
N VAL A 64 -5.21 0.50 -3.37
CA VAL A 64 -6.59 0.12 -3.10
C VAL A 64 -7.30 -0.34 -4.38
N ASP A 65 -8.12 -1.39 -4.30
CA ASP A 65 -8.89 -1.90 -5.43
C ASP A 65 -10.34 -1.36 -5.46
N ASP A 66 -11.14 -1.84 -6.41
CA ASP A 66 -12.56 -1.49 -6.55
C ASP A 66 -13.38 -1.77 -5.27
N ALA A 67 -13.08 -2.87 -4.57
CA ALA A 67 -13.87 -3.32 -3.43
C ALA A 67 -13.74 -2.37 -2.24
N PHE A 68 -12.59 -1.70 -2.10
CA PHE A 68 -12.30 -0.82 -0.97
C PHE A 68 -12.13 0.66 -1.35
N ALA A 69 -12.24 1.02 -2.63
CA ALA A 69 -12.23 2.41 -3.09
C ALA A 69 -13.18 3.36 -2.32
N PRO A 70 -14.42 2.95 -1.94
CA PRO A 70 -15.29 3.81 -1.13
C PRO A 70 -14.71 4.20 0.24
N MET A 71 -13.68 3.51 0.73
CA MET A 71 -13.02 3.81 2.01
C MET A 71 -12.01 4.96 1.90
N ILE A 72 -11.51 5.29 0.69
CA ILE A 72 -10.45 6.30 0.49
C ILE A 72 -10.75 7.63 1.21
N PRO A 73 -11.95 8.23 1.11
CA PRO A 73 -12.22 9.50 1.77
C PRO A 73 -12.12 9.41 3.31
N VAL A 74 -12.60 8.30 3.88
CA VAL A 74 -12.55 8.06 5.33
C VAL A 74 -11.11 7.87 5.81
N LEU A 75 -10.31 7.12 5.05
CA LEU A 75 -8.90 6.87 5.40
C LEU A 75 -8.07 8.15 5.31
N ARG A 76 -8.25 8.97 4.26
CA ARG A 76 -7.58 10.27 4.13
C ARG A 76 -7.96 11.24 5.25
N ALA A 77 -9.24 11.26 5.65
CA ALA A 77 -9.70 12.09 6.76
C ALA A 77 -9.13 11.63 8.12
N GLY A 78 -9.00 10.32 8.33
CA GLY A 78 -8.48 9.74 9.58
C GLY A 78 -6.96 9.71 9.71
N TYR A 79 -6.25 9.72 8.57
CA TYR A 79 -4.79 9.73 8.50
C TYR A 79 -4.31 10.71 7.41
N PRO A 80 -4.25 12.02 7.72
CA PRO A 80 -3.86 13.06 6.76
C PRO A 80 -2.45 12.91 6.18
N GLU A 81 -1.58 12.13 6.82
CA GLU A 81 -0.25 11.81 6.32
C GLU A 81 -0.27 10.81 5.14
N LEU A 82 -1.45 10.28 4.75
CA LEU A 82 -1.64 9.46 3.55
C LEU A 82 -1.40 10.26 2.27
N ARG A 83 -0.12 10.37 1.89
CA ARG A 83 0.38 11.18 0.77
C ARG A 83 -0.13 10.67 -0.57
N THR A 84 0.07 9.38 -0.84
CA THR A 84 -0.26 8.78 -2.13
C THR A 84 -1.28 7.67 -1.97
N VAL A 85 -2.37 7.74 -2.74
CA VAL A 85 -3.31 6.64 -2.95
C VAL A 85 -3.22 6.21 -4.40
N ILE A 86 -3.01 4.92 -4.63
CA ILE A 86 -2.94 4.29 -5.94
C ILE A 86 -4.13 3.36 -6.07
N PHE A 87 -4.99 3.63 -7.05
CA PHE A 87 -6.14 2.82 -7.36
C PHE A 87 -5.78 1.76 -8.39
N CYS A 88 -5.98 0.49 -8.05
CA CYS A 88 -5.71 -0.67 -8.89
C CYS A 88 -6.98 -1.45 -9.29
N GLY A 89 -8.13 -0.77 -9.30
CA GLY A 89 -9.37 -1.34 -9.80
C GLY A 89 -9.54 -1.16 -11.31
N GLY A 90 -10.55 -1.84 -11.88
CA GLY A 90 -10.85 -1.78 -13.31
C GLY A 90 -11.62 -0.52 -13.75
N GLY A 91 -12.12 0.27 -12.80
CA GLY A 91 -12.86 1.50 -13.06
C GLY A 91 -11.99 2.75 -13.26
N GLU A 92 -12.65 3.91 -13.33
CA GLU A 92 -11.96 5.20 -13.24
C GLU A 92 -11.39 5.40 -11.83
N ALA A 93 -10.15 5.88 -11.75
CA ALA A 93 -9.53 6.16 -10.47
C ALA A 93 -10.33 7.22 -9.69
N PRO A 94 -10.65 7.00 -8.41
CA PRO A 94 -11.28 8.01 -7.57
C PRO A 94 -10.46 9.31 -7.55
N ALA A 95 -11.13 10.44 -7.29
CA ALA A 95 -10.48 11.74 -7.21
C ALA A 95 -9.25 11.71 -6.28
N GLU A 96 -8.20 12.42 -6.69
CA GLU A 96 -6.94 12.53 -5.94
C GLU A 96 -6.23 11.18 -5.69
N SER A 97 -6.53 10.17 -6.51
CA SER A 97 -5.82 8.89 -6.55
C SER A 97 -5.11 8.73 -7.88
N LEU A 98 -3.96 8.06 -7.87
CA LEU A 98 -3.23 7.68 -9.07
C LEU A 98 -3.86 6.40 -9.67
N ASN A 99 -3.81 6.24 -10.98
CA ASN A 99 -4.27 5.02 -11.64
C ASN A 99 -3.09 4.04 -11.82
N PHE A 100 -3.21 2.83 -11.29
CA PHE A 100 -2.16 1.81 -11.32
C PHE A 100 -1.72 1.43 -12.75
N GLU A 101 -2.67 1.14 -13.63
CA GLU A 101 -2.39 0.77 -15.02
C GLU A 101 -1.64 1.88 -15.77
N GLN A 102 -2.06 3.13 -15.59
CA GLN A 102 -1.38 4.27 -16.18
C GLN A 102 0.06 4.41 -15.64
N LEU A 103 0.25 4.22 -14.33
CA LEU A 103 1.58 4.20 -13.71
C LEU A 103 2.47 3.07 -14.25
N LEU A 104 1.90 1.92 -14.60
CA LEU A 104 2.62 0.82 -15.24
C LEU A 104 3.02 1.15 -16.67
N LEU A 105 2.12 1.76 -17.46
CA LEU A 105 2.41 2.18 -18.83
C LEU A 105 3.51 3.24 -18.90
N ASP A 106 3.54 4.16 -17.94
CA ASP A 106 4.53 5.24 -17.87
C ASP A 106 5.85 4.80 -17.20
N ALA A 107 5.86 3.62 -16.57
CA ALA A 107 7.01 3.13 -15.84
C ALA A 107 8.15 2.69 -16.75
N LYS A 108 9.38 2.95 -16.31
CA LYS A 108 10.60 2.35 -16.88
C LYS A 108 11.08 1.20 -15.99
N PRO A 109 11.74 0.18 -16.54
CA PRO A 109 12.44 -0.83 -15.75
C PRO A 109 13.44 -0.17 -14.78
N ILE A 110 13.63 -0.80 -13.62
CA ILE A 110 14.62 -0.41 -12.63
C ILE A 110 15.45 -1.63 -12.25
N GLU A 111 16.69 -1.40 -11.85
CA GLU A 111 17.52 -2.44 -11.25
C GLU A 111 16.93 -2.92 -9.93
N ASP A 112 17.17 -4.18 -9.59
CA ASP A 112 16.84 -4.75 -8.29
C ASP A 112 17.66 -4.04 -7.20
N ALA A 113 16.98 -3.49 -6.19
CA ALA A 113 17.64 -2.88 -5.04
C ALA A 113 18.44 -3.88 -4.19
N ARG A 114 18.22 -5.18 -4.39
CA ARG A 114 18.89 -6.28 -3.68
C ARG A 114 18.65 -6.25 -2.17
N ARG A 115 17.47 -5.77 -1.74
CA ARG A 115 17.06 -5.82 -0.33
C ARG A 115 17.18 -7.24 0.21
N GLY A 116 17.85 -7.43 1.34
CA GLY A 116 18.11 -8.75 1.89
C GLY A 116 18.73 -8.78 3.29
N GLY A 117 19.13 -9.98 3.72
CA GLY A 117 19.71 -10.18 5.05
C GLY A 117 18.72 -9.85 6.17
N ASN A 118 19.05 -8.85 6.99
CA ASN A 118 18.27 -8.41 8.14
C ASN A 118 17.38 -7.19 7.84
N GLU A 119 17.31 -6.76 6.58
CA GLU A 119 16.47 -5.63 6.19
C GLU A 119 14.98 -5.98 6.30
N LEU A 120 14.16 -5.00 6.68
CA LEU A 120 12.73 -5.20 6.87
C LEU A 120 12.06 -5.48 5.53
N PHE A 121 11.56 -6.70 5.34
CA PHE A 121 10.81 -7.05 4.14
C PHE A 121 9.36 -6.56 4.22
N GLY A 122 8.68 -6.85 5.33
CA GLY A 122 7.27 -6.51 5.48
C GLY A 122 6.79 -6.45 6.92
N ILE A 123 5.66 -5.78 7.11
CA ILE A 123 4.93 -5.62 8.37
C ILE A 123 3.58 -6.31 8.22
N PHE A 124 3.32 -7.34 9.03
CA PHE A 124 2.13 -8.16 8.91
C PHE A 124 1.39 -8.19 10.24
N TYR A 125 0.39 -7.32 10.33
CA TYR A 125 -0.38 -7.24 11.55
C TYR A 125 -1.23 -8.49 11.78
N THR A 126 -1.28 -8.91 13.05
CA THR A 126 -2.18 -9.96 13.52
C THR A 126 -3.36 -9.36 14.26
N GLY A 127 -4.56 -9.91 14.03
CA GLY A 127 -5.76 -9.52 14.79
C GLY A 127 -5.74 -10.16 16.17
N GLY A 128 -5.82 -9.35 17.23
CA GLY A 128 -5.99 -9.83 18.61
C GLY A 128 -7.47 -9.85 18.99
N THR A 129 -7.93 -10.90 19.67
CA THR A 129 -9.32 -10.99 20.17
C THR A 129 -9.62 -10.06 21.35
N THR A 130 -8.62 -9.34 21.87
CA THR A 130 -8.69 -8.60 23.15
C THR A 130 -8.03 -7.21 23.11
N GLY A 131 -7.65 -6.69 21.94
CA GLY A 131 -7.04 -5.36 21.83
C GLY A 131 -6.64 -4.97 20.40
N GLU A 132 -6.00 -3.80 20.28
CA GLU A 132 -5.52 -3.23 19.01
C GLU A 132 -4.59 -4.20 18.23
N PRO A 133 -4.58 -4.15 16.88
CA PRO A 133 -3.68 -4.95 16.06
C PRO A 133 -2.21 -4.79 16.44
N LYS A 134 -1.43 -5.87 16.30
CA LYS A 134 0.03 -5.87 16.57
C LYS A 134 0.80 -6.23 15.30
N ALA A 135 1.77 -5.38 14.96
CA ALA A 135 2.75 -5.56 13.88
C ALA A 135 3.81 -6.61 14.20
#